data_AF-A0A7W8KIQ8-F1
#
_entry.id   AF-A0A7W8KIQ8-F1
#
_cell.length_a   1.000
_cell.length_b   1.000
_cell.length_c   1.000
_cell.angle_alpha   90.00
_cell.angle_beta   90.00
_cell.angle_gamma   90.00
#
_symmetry.space_group_name_H-M   'P 1'
#
loop_
_entity.id
_entity.type
_entity.pdbx_description
1 polymer ?
#
loop_
_entity_poly.entity_id
_entity_poly.type
_entity_poly.pdbx_seq_one_letter_code
_entity_poly.pdbx_strand_id
1 'polypeptide(L)'
;MMRSVRLRPLVIRSVLTVAALGLATATPAQAAALYFLRLEVKSSSEAVCYRFAQDTARSLGYANVRRGPLEVAGEKSGVYVSTTCVGRGSARVMAVVMATSDSFPAARQIATEFANRLGGMICIDTC
;
A
#
# COMPACT_ATOMS: atom_id res chain seq x y z
N MET A 1 -3.27 77.01 -6.36
CA MET A 1 -4.13 75.81 -6.34
C MET A 1 -3.32 74.65 -6.91
N MET A 2 -2.91 73.66 -6.09
CA MET A 2 -2.57 72.27 -6.47
C MET A 2 -1.89 71.59 -5.26
N ARG A 3 -2.57 70.61 -4.65
CA ARG A 3 -2.03 69.77 -3.59
C ARG A 3 -1.71 68.38 -4.18
N SER A 4 -0.43 68.05 -4.22
CA SER A 4 0.07 66.74 -4.67
C SER A 4 -0.16 65.69 -3.58
N VAL A 5 -0.98 64.68 -3.86
CA VAL A 5 -1.23 63.56 -2.93
C VAL A 5 -0.20 62.46 -3.18
N ARG A 6 0.63 62.17 -2.16
CA ARG A 6 1.63 61.09 -2.19
C ARG A 6 0.98 59.73 -1.88
N LEU A 7 0.64 58.99 -2.92
CA LEU A 7 0.02 57.65 -2.88
C LEU A 7 1.07 56.54 -3.12
N ARG A 8 2.05 56.32 -2.22
CA ARG A 8 3.07 55.27 -2.49
C ARG A 8 3.57 54.31 -1.38
N PRO A 9 3.25 54.41 -0.07
CA PRO A 9 3.79 53.42 0.88
C PRO A 9 2.80 52.32 1.33
N LEU A 10 1.49 52.45 1.06
CA LEU A 10 0.48 51.61 1.73
C LEU A 10 0.20 50.27 1.03
N VAL A 11 0.39 50.19 -0.29
CA VAL A 11 0.09 48.97 -1.07
C VAL A 11 1.13 47.87 -0.85
N ILE A 12 2.38 48.24 -0.53
CA ILE A 12 3.50 47.29 -0.38
C ILE A 12 3.39 46.47 0.92
N ARG A 13 2.80 47.03 1.98
CA ARG A 13 2.66 46.34 3.28
C ARG A 13 1.62 45.22 3.27
N SER A 14 0.57 45.36 2.45
CA SER A 14 -0.54 44.40 2.40
C SER A 14 -0.20 43.12 1.62
N VAL A 15 0.76 43.17 0.69
CA VAL A 15 1.18 42.00 -0.11
C VAL A 15 2.10 41.08 0.70
N LEU A 16 2.92 41.64 1.60
CA LEU A 16 3.84 40.86 2.42
C LEU A 16 3.14 39.99 3.48
N THR A 17 2.02 40.45 4.04
CA THR A 17 1.26 39.68 5.03
C THR A 17 0.50 38.51 4.42
N VAL A 18 -0.01 38.62 3.18
CA VAL A 18 -0.69 37.51 2.51
C VAL A 18 0.30 36.41 2.08
N ALA A 19 1.52 36.78 1.68
CA ALA A 19 2.57 35.81 1.35
C ALA A 19 3.04 34.99 2.56
N ALA A 20 3.04 35.57 3.77
CA ALA A 20 3.43 34.87 4.99
C ALA A 20 2.40 33.84 5.49
N LEU A 21 1.10 34.04 5.19
CA LEU A 21 0.05 33.07 5.52
C LEU A 21 -0.03 31.89 4.54
N GLY A 22 0.49 32.03 3.31
CA GLY A 22 0.47 30.96 2.31
C GLY A 22 1.45 29.81 2.57
N LEU A 23 2.57 30.08 3.25
CA LEU A 23 3.65 29.09 3.48
C LEU A 23 3.39 28.15 4.66
N ALA A 24 2.39 28.42 5.51
CA ALA A 24 2.11 27.65 6.72
C ALA A 24 1.17 26.44 6.50
N THR A 25 0.68 26.21 5.29
CA THR A 25 -0.29 25.13 4.99
C THR A 25 0.28 24.00 4.13
N ALA A 26 1.60 23.97 3.93
CA ALA A 26 2.26 22.84 3.30
C ALA A 26 2.24 21.63 4.23
N THR A 27 1.08 20.95 4.30
CA THR A 27 1.01 19.60 4.82
C THR A 27 1.86 18.72 3.90
N PRO A 28 2.84 17.97 4.44
CA PRO A 28 3.55 17.01 3.61
C PRO A 28 2.52 16.06 3.03
N ALA A 29 2.47 15.93 1.70
CA ALA A 29 1.64 14.94 1.06
C ALA A 29 2.07 13.56 1.61
N GLN A 30 1.23 12.98 2.47
CA GLN A 30 1.41 11.64 3.01
C GLN A 30 1.22 10.68 1.84
N ALA A 31 2.31 10.39 1.13
CA ALA A 31 2.30 9.42 0.06
C ALA A 31 2.26 8.03 0.69
N ALA A 32 1.22 7.25 0.38
CA ALA A 32 1.17 5.85 0.77
C ALA A 32 2.39 5.13 0.19
N ALA A 33 3.18 4.52 1.07
CA ALA A 33 4.28 3.67 0.68
C ALA A 33 3.72 2.35 0.13
N LEU A 34 4.22 1.95 -1.04
CA LEU A 34 3.89 0.68 -1.68
C LEU A 34 5.13 -0.21 -1.70
N TYR A 35 4.97 -1.45 -1.27
CA TYR A 35 5.99 -2.49 -1.39
C TYR A 35 5.38 -3.73 -2.01
N PHE A 36 6.12 -4.40 -2.91
CA PHE A 36 5.68 -5.66 -3.48
C PHE A 36 6.85 -6.62 -3.62
N LEU A 37 6.50 -7.91 -3.60
CA LEU A 37 7.43 -9.00 -3.87
C LEU A 37 6.71 -10.12 -4.61
N ARG A 38 7.50 -10.94 -5.29
CA ARG A 38 7.00 -12.13 -5.98
C ARG A 38 7.65 -13.38 -5.41
N LEU A 39 6.89 -14.47 -5.33
CA LEU A 39 7.40 -15.77 -4.92
C LEU A 39 6.73 -16.90 -5.71
N GLU A 40 7.45 -18.01 -5.86
CA GLU A 40 6.85 -19.26 -6.33
C GLU A 40 6.11 -19.94 -5.19
N VAL A 41 4.84 -20.26 -5.41
CA VAL A 41 4.06 -21.07 -4.49
C VAL A 41 4.29 -22.54 -4.82
N LYS A 42 4.28 -23.41 -3.81
CA LYS A 42 4.45 -24.87 -3.96
C LYS A 42 3.17 -25.53 -4.52
N SER A 43 2.63 -24.99 -5.61
CA SER A 43 1.45 -25.48 -6.33
C SER A 43 1.48 -24.97 -7.78
N SER A 44 0.92 -25.74 -8.70
CA SER A 44 0.64 -25.33 -10.09
C SER A 44 -0.79 -24.80 -10.28
N SER A 45 -1.64 -24.86 -9.26
CA SER A 45 -3.04 -24.42 -9.33
C SER A 45 -3.22 -23.03 -8.71
N GLU A 46 -3.76 -22.09 -9.48
CA GLU A 46 -4.10 -20.74 -9.00
C GLU A 46 -5.14 -20.80 -7.88
N ALA A 47 -6.13 -21.69 -7.98
CA ALA A 47 -7.16 -21.86 -6.97
C ALA A 47 -6.54 -22.26 -5.61
N VAL A 48 -5.55 -23.16 -5.63
CA VAL A 48 -4.80 -23.57 -4.43
C VAL A 48 -3.95 -22.42 -3.91
N CYS A 49 -3.29 -21.65 -4.78
CA CYS A 49 -2.54 -20.46 -4.37
C CYS A 49 -3.43 -19.43 -3.66
N TYR A 50 -4.62 -19.14 -4.18
CA TYR A 50 -5.56 -18.23 -3.52
C TYR A 50 -6.07 -18.79 -2.20
N ARG A 51 -6.29 -20.09 -2.10
CA ARG A 51 -6.65 -20.75 -0.84
C ARG A 51 -5.52 -20.59 0.20
N PHE A 52 -4.28 -20.88 -0.18
CA PHE A 52 -3.11 -20.66 0.69
C PHE A 52 -2.94 -19.19 1.09
N ALA A 53 -3.17 -18.24 0.19
CA ALA A 53 -3.12 -16.82 0.54
C ALA A 53 -4.19 -16.46 1.58
N GLN A 54 -5.42 -16.98 1.43
CA GLN A 54 -6.49 -16.76 2.40
C GLN A 54 -6.20 -17.38 3.76
N ASP A 55 -5.70 -18.61 3.78
CA ASP A 55 -5.28 -19.30 5.00
C ASP A 55 -4.08 -18.60 5.65
N THR A 56 -3.16 -18.07 4.84
CA THR A 56 -2.02 -17.27 5.31
C THR A 56 -2.52 -16.02 6.03
N ALA A 57 -3.39 -15.24 5.38
CA ALA A 57 -3.98 -14.03 5.94
C ALA A 57 -4.67 -14.31 7.29
N ARG A 58 -5.52 -15.35 7.34
CA ARG A 58 -6.22 -15.76 8.57
C ARG A 58 -5.25 -16.20 9.66
N SER A 59 -4.27 -17.04 9.33
CA SER A 59 -3.29 -17.55 10.29
C SER A 59 -2.40 -16.46 10.88
N LEU A 60 -2.13 -15.40 10.13
CA LEU A 60 -1.32 -14.26 10.56
C LEU A 60 -2.15 -13.16 11.24
N GLY A 61 -3.45 -13.38 11.46
CA GLY A 61 -4.34 -12.46 12.18
C GLY A 61 -4.75 -11.21 11.41
N TYR A 62 -4.84 -11.30 10.08
CA TYR A 62 -5.33 -10.17 9.27
C TYR A 62 -6.84 -9.96 9.51
N ALA A 63 -7.24 -8.70 9.55
CA ALA A 63 -8.64 -8.27 9.55
C ALA A 63 -9.18 -8.12 8.12
N ASN A 64 -10.52 -8.13 7.99
CA ASN A 64 -11.22 -7.89 6.73
C ASN A 64 -10.74 -8.77 5.56
N VAL A 65 -10.37 -10.02 5.86
CA VAL A 65 -9.86 -10.95 4.85
C VAL A 65 -10.96 -11.29 3.85
N ARG A 66 -10.78 -10.84 2.61
CA ARG A 66 -11.69 -11.07 1.49
C ARG A 66 -10.97 -11.79 0.36
N ARG A 67 -11.69 -12.71 -0.29
CA ARG A 67 -11.26 -13.35 -1.52
C ARG A 67 -12.11 -12.82 -2.65
N GLY A 68 -11.50 -12.04 -3.53
CA GLY A 68 -12.08 -11.62 -4.79
C GLY A 68 -11.76 -12.60 -5.93
N PRO A 69 -12.20 -12.31 -7.16
CA PRO A 69 -11.91 -13.14 -8.32
C PRO A 69 -10.42 -13.18 -8.68
N LEU A 70 -9.69 -12.09 -8.42
CA LEU A 70 -8.29 -11.92 -8.82
C LEU A 70 -7.35 -11.60 -7.65
N GLU A 71 -7.86 -11.47 -6.43
CA GLU A 71 -7.03 -11.13 -5.27
C GLU A 71 -7.54 -11.77 -3.98
N VAL A 72 -6.62 -12.00 -3.04
CA VAL A 72 -6.93 -12.12 -1.61
C VAL A 72 -6.37 -10.91 -0.92
N ALA A 73 -7.22 -10.19 -0.20
CA ALA A 73 -6.84 -8.96 0.47
C ALA A 73 -7.23 -8.98 1.95
N GLY A 74 -6.49 -8.24 2.76
CA GLY A 74 -6.77 -8.04 4.18
C GLY A 74 -5.88 -6.95 4.75
N GLU A 75 -6.08 -6.62 6.03
CA GLU A 75 -5.33 -5.57 6.70
C GLU A 75 -4.70 -6.09 8.01
N LYS A 76 -3.46 -5.70 8.29
CA LYS A 76 -2.80 -6.00 9.57
C LYS A 76 -2.02 -4.77 10.00
N SER A 77 -2.28 -4.29 11.22
CA SER A 77 -1.53 -3.17 11.83
C SER A 77 -1.45 -1.90 10.94
N GLY A 78 -2.56 -1.53 10.28
CA GLY A 78 -2.59 -0.37 9.37
C GLY A 78 -1.85 -0.59 8.04
N VAL A 79 -1.55 -1.84 7.69
CA VAL A 79 -0.99 -2.22 6.40
C VAL A 79 -2.01 -3.05 5.64
N TYR A 80 -2.48 -2.51 4.51
CA TYR A 80 -3.30 -3.24 3.57
C TYR A 80 -2.42 -4.15 2.74
N VAL A 81 -2.78 -5.43 2.63
CA VAL A 81 -2.10 -6.41 1.79
C VAL A 81 -3.08 -6.97 0.77
N SER A 82 -2.66 -7.02 -0.48
CA SER A 82 -3.34 -7.72 -1.57
C SER A 82 -2.39 -8.72 -2.21
N THR A 83 -2.86 -9.94 -2.41
CA THR A 83 -2.12 -11.02 -3.05
C THR A 83 -2.83 -11.49 -4.30
N THR A 84 -2.13 -11.49 -5.43
CA THR A 84 -2.60 -12.05 -6.71
C THR A 84 -1.81 -13.31 -7.03
N CYS A 85 -2.48 -14.34 -7.54
CA CYS A 85 -1.86 -15.58 -7.98
C CYS A 85 -1.92 -15.66 -9.50
N VAL A 86 -0.78 -15.93 -10.13
CA VAL A 86 -0.64 -15.98 -11.59
C VAL A 86 -0.11 -17.35 -12.01
N GLY A 87 -0.96 -18.09 -12.70
CA GLY A 87 -0.67 -19.38 -13.31
C GLY A 87 0.28 -19.24 -14.49
N ARG A 88 1.11 -20.26 -14.68
CA ARG A 88 2.14 -20.30 -15.74
C ARG A 88 2.08 -21.61 -16.51
N GLY A 89 0.86 -22.08 -16.82
CA GLY A 89 0.63 -23.36 -17.48
C GLY A 89 1.06 -24.53 -16.59
N SER A 90 2.12 -25.25 -16.99
CA SER A 90 2.65 -26.41 -16.27
C SER A 90 3.65 -26.05 -15.15
N ALA A 91 4.08 -24.79 -15.06
CA ALA A 91 5.00 -24.33 -14.02
C ALA A 91 4.27 -23.98 -12.71
N ARG A 92 5.04 -23.86 -11.63
CA ARG A 92 4.53 -23.37 -10.34
C ARG A 92 3.91 -21.98 -10.47
N VAL A 93 2.82 -21.76 -9.77
CA VAL A 93 2.11 -20.48 -9.69
C VAL A 93 3.01 -19.43 -9.03
N MET A 94 2.98 -18.21 -9.56
CA MET A 94 3.60 -17.06 -8.93
C MET A 94 2.58 -16.33 -8.07
N ALA A 95 2.91 -16.08 -6.81
CA ALA A 95 2.18 -15.11 -6.00
C ALA A 95 2.88 -13.76 -6.07
N VAL A 96 2.10 -12.70 -6.27
CA VAL A 96 2.52 -11.30 -6.15
C VAL A 96 1.85 -10.75 -4.91
N VAL A 97 2.66 -10.44 -3.89
CA VAL A 97 2.20 -9.88 -2.62
C VAL A 97 2.49 -8.39 -2.63
N MET A 98 1.44 -7.58 -2.52
CA MET A 98 1.50 -6.12 -2.49
C MET A 98 1.05 -5.64 -1.11
N ALA A 99 1.80 -4.72 -0.52
CA ALA A 99 1.48 -4.09 0.75
C ALA A 99 1.52 -2.56 0.62
N THR A 100 0.54 -1.89 1.20
CA THR A 100 0.45 -0.43 1.23
C THR A 100 0.26 0.08 2.66
N SER A 101 1.01 1.11 3.03
CA SER A 101 0.99 1.72 4.37
C SER A 101 1.59 3.13 4.32
N ASP A 102 1.36 3.95 5.35
CA ASP A 102 2.10 5.21 5.53
C ASP A 102 3.57 5.00 5.90
N SER A 103 3.96 3.76 6.27
CA SER A 103 5.32 3.38 6.65
C SER A 103 5.88 2.32 5.70
N PHE A 104 6.88 2.68 4.88
CA PHE A 104 7.57 1.72 4.01
C PHE A 104 8.20 0.54 4.78
N PRO A 105 8.90 0.74 5.91
CA PRO A 105 9.39 -0.37 6.73
C PRO A 105 8.27 -1.33 7.17
N ALA A 106 7.11 -0.81 7.56
CA ALA A 106 5.97 -1.63 7.97
C ALA A 106 5.40 -2.43 6.78
N ALA A 107 5.18 -1.78 5.62
CA ALA A 107 4.74 -2.44 4.40
C ALA A 107 5.70 -3.57 3.99
N ARG A 108 7.01 -3.31 4.02
CA ARG A 108 8.05 -4.29 3.72
C ARG A 108 8.03 -5.48 4.67
N GLN A 109 8.00 -5.21 5.98
CA GLN A 109 8.01 -6.26 7.00
C GLN A 109 6.80 -7.18 6.86
N ILE A 110 5.59 -6.60 6.75
CA ILE A 110 4.34 -7.36 6.70
C ILE A 110 4.21 -8.15 5.40
N ALA A 111 4.58 -7.57 4.25
CA ALA A 111 4.62 -8.30 2.99
C ALA A 111 5.61 -9.48 3.03
N THR A 112 6.79 -9.28 3.62
CA THR A 112 7.81 -10.31 3.74
C THR A 112 7.35 -11.44 4.66
N GLU A 113 6.75 -11.12 5.80
CA GLU A 113 6.14 -12.10 6.72
C GLU A 113 5.08 -12.94 5.99
N PHE A 114 4.16 -12.27 5.29
CA PHE A 114 3.11 -12.92 4.51
C PHE A 114 3.69 -13.85 3.45
N ALA A 115 4.65 -13.37 2.66
CA ALA A 115 5.29 -14.14 1.61
C ALA A 115 6.04 -15.37 2.14
N ASN A 116 6.79 -15.21 3.24
CA ASN A 116 7.50 -16.33 3.86
C ASN A 116 6.53 -17.42 4.32
N ARG A 117 5.39 -17.03 4.90
CA ARG A 117 4.36 -17.98 5.32
C ARG A 117 3.70 -18.67 4.12
N LEU A 118 3.35 -17.91 3.09
CA LEU A 118 2.73 -18.42 1.87
C LEU A 118 3.66 -19.39 1.12
N GLY A 119 4.93 -19.03 0.94
CA GLY A 119 5.93 -19.89 0.29
C GLY A 119 6.24 -21.18 1.05
N GLY A 120 5.92 -21.21 2.35
CA GLY A 120 6.03 -22.39 3.20
C GLY A 120 4.88 -23.39 3.05
N MET A 121 3.71 -22.97 2.53
CA MET A 121 2.52 -23.81 2.47
C MET A 121 2.68 -24.97 1.46
N ILE A 122 2.16 -26.14 1.84
CA ILE A 122 2.15 -27.36 1.02
C ILE A 122 0.77 -27.99 1.15
N CYS A 123 0.23 -28.47 0.03
CA CYS A 123 -0.96 -29.32 0.06
C CYS A 123 -0.53 -30.78 0.27
N ILE A 124 -1.02 -31.43 1.32
CA ILE A 124 -0.72 -32.85 1.59
C ILE A 124 -1.85 -33.74 1.04
N ASP A 125 -3.10 -33.30 1.16
CA ASP A 125 -4.28 -34.06 0.72
C ASP A 125 -5.09 -33.29 -0.33
N THR A 126 -6.21 -32.67 0.08
CA THR A 126 -7.16 -32.02 -0.83
C THR A 126 -7.14 -30.49 -0.68
N CYS A 127 -6.55 -29.85 -1.68
CA CYS A 127 -6.64 -28.43 -1.93
C CYS A 127 -7.39 -28.24 -3.25
#